data_AF-J3DXA2-F1
#
_entry.id   AF-J3DXA2-F1
#
_cell.length_a   1.000
_cell.length_b   1.000
_cell.length_c   1.000
_cell.angle_alpha   90.00
_cell.angle_beta   90.00
_cell.angle_gamma   90.00
#
_symmetry.space_group_name_H-M   'P 1'
#
loop_
_entity.id
_entity.type
_entity.pdbx_description
1 polymer ?
#
loop_
_entity_poly.entity_id
_entity_poly.type
_entity_poly.pdbx_seq_one_letter_code
_entity_poly.pdbx_strand_id
1 'polypeptide(L)'
;MTRYMPITGIDCTIPSLLIDTEAPVDVLHDTAAYRIRSVTQLLETLSLGEAIGGDAALLQEFARVLAIPLRDGCDLLDVVGRRLRAQLYIRNCQFRLPDLCTQYFARVC
;
A
#
# COMPACT_ATOMS: atom_id res chain seq x y z
N MET A 1 9.70 10.35 7.20
CA MET A 1 8.28 9.97 6.98
C MET A 1 7.59 10.03 8.32
N THR A 2 6.34 10.46 8.40
CA THR A 2 5.57 10.36 9.64
C THR A 2 5.29 8.89 9.93
N ARG A 3 5.43 8.47 11.19
CA ARG A 3 5.23 7.06 11.58
C ARG A 3 3.88 6.53 11.10
N TYR A 4 2.81 7.29 11.34
CA TYR A 4 1.47 6.97 10.85
C TYR A 4 1.14 7.76 9.60
N MET A 5 0.58 7.07 8.61
CA MET A 5 0.13 7.65 7.34
C MET A 5 -1.34 7.28 7.11
N PRO A 6 -2.21 8.22 6.74
CA PRO A 6 -3.61 7.90 6.41
C PRO A 6 -3.71 7.10 5.10
N ILE A 7 -4.73 6.25 5.02
CA ILE A 7 -5.12 5.60 3.76
C ILE A 7 -5.80 6.60 2.82
N THR A 8 -5.65 6.42 1.51
CA THR A 8 -6.11 7.36 0.47
C THR A 8 -7.58 7.18 0.08
N GLY A 9 -8.28 6.19 0.67
CA GLY A 9 -9.62 5.77 0.26
C GLY A 9 -10.79 6.40 1.03
N ILE A 10 -10.57 7.27 2.02
CA ILE A 10 -11.64 7.88 2.82
C ILE A 10 -11.77 9.37 2.47
N ASP A 11 -12.94 9.77 1.97
CA ASP A 11 -13.32 11.18 1.79
C ASP A 11 -13.67 11.81 3.15
N CYS A 12 -12.71 11.84 4.07
CA CYS A 12 -12.85 12.44 5.39
C CYS A 12 -11.64 13.33 5.67
N THR A 13 -11.90 14.51 6.23
CA THR A 13 -10.85 15.45 6.64
C THR A 13 -10.10 14.98 7.89
N ILE A 14 -10.70 14.09 8.68
CA ILE A 14 -10.10 13.52 9.88
C ILE A 14 -9.76 12.05 9.60
N PRO A 15 -8.48 11.67 9.56
CA PRO A 15 -8.10 10.29 9.29
C PRO A 15 -8.39 9.41 10.50
N SER A 16 -9.17 8.33 10.29
CA SER A 16 -9.50 7.33 11.31
C SER A 16 -8.83 5.98 11.07
N LEU A 17 -8.32 5.73 9.86
CA LEU A 17 -7.55 4.54 9.49
C LEU A 17 -6.15 4.95 9.04
N LEU A 18 -5.15 4.30 9.62
CA LEU A 18 -3.74 4.66 9.49
C LEU A 18 -2.89 3.42 9.22
N ILE A 19 -1.83 3.61 8.42
CA ILE A 19 -0.75 2.66 8.20
C ILE A 19 0.41 3.03 9.11
N ASP A 20 0.91 2.09 9.91
CA ASP A 20 2.21 2.23 10.59
C ASP A 20 3.32 2.01 9.55
N THR A 21 3.91 3.09 9.07
CA THR A 21 4.93 3.06 8.01
C THR A 21 6.26 2.46 8.49
N GLU A 22 6.45 2.34 9.81
CA GLU A 22 7.65 1.78 10.43
C GLU A 22 7.51 0.27 10.71
N ALA A 23 6.31 -0.31 10.56
CA ALA A 23 6.08 -1.75 10.68
C ALA A 23 7.02 -2.55 9.75
N PRO A 24 7.40 -3.80 10.07
CA PRO A 24 8.31 -4.59 9.23
C PRO A 24 7.86 -4.65 7.75
N VAL A 25 8.82 -4.57 6.82
CA VAL A 25 8.53 -4.45 5.37
C VAL A 25 7.81 -5.70 4.84
N ASP A 26 8.20 -6.86 5.32
CA ASP A 26 7.56 -8.15 5.09
C ASP A 26 6.11 -8.16 5.58
N VAL A 27 5.84 -7.66 6.79
CA VAL A 27 4.48 -7.55 7.33
C VAL A 27 3.61 -6.62 6.49
N LEU A 28 4.14 -5.46 6.08
CA LEU A 28 3.44 -4.51 5.19
C LEU A 28 3.13 -5.15 3.83
N HIS A 29 4.12 -5.82 3.24
CA HIS A 29 3.99 -6.51 1.96
C HIS A 29 2.97 -7.66 2.04
N ASP A 30 3.06 -8.53 3.05
CA ASP A 30 2.18 -9.68 3.18
C ASP A 30 0.74 -9.27 3.45
N THR A 31 0.53 -8.20 4.21
CA THR A 31 -0.79 -7.61 4.43
C THR A 31 -1.38 -7.10 3.11
N ALA A 32 -0.58 -6.39 2.30
CA ALA A 32 -1.02 -5.90 1.00
C ALA A 32 -1.36 -7.06 0.05
N ALA A 33 -0.46 -8.04 -0.01
CA ALA A 33 -0.58 -9.18 -0.89
C ALA A 33 -1.77 -10.07 -0.52
N TYR A 34 -2.05 -10.25 0.78
CA TYR A 34 -3.24 -10.94 1.25
C TYR A 34 -4.52 -10.25 0.75
N ARG A 35 -4.64 -8.93 0.98
CA ARG A 35 -5.83 -8.16 0.57
C ARG A 35 -6.06 -8.22 -0.93
N ILE A 36 -5.02 -7.99 -1.74
CA ILE A 36 -5.13 -8.02 -3.21
C ILE A 36 -5.53 -9.42 -3.68
N ARG A 37 -4.88 -10.48 -3.17
CA ARG A 37 -5.22 -11.85 -3.54
C ARG A 37 -6.65 -12.23 -3.17
N SER A 38 -7.13 -11.84 -1.99
CA SER A 38 -8.51 -12.10 -1.59
C SER A 38 -9.52 -11.43 -2.53
N VAL A 39 -9.24 -10.21 -2.98
CA VAL A 39 -10.07 -9.53 -3.98
C VAL A 39 -10.02 -10.26 -5.32
N THR A 40 -8.83 -10.66 -5.78
CA THR A 40 -8.67 -11.43 -7.02
C THR A 40 -9.48 -12.72 -6.98
N GLN A 41 -9.35 -13.50 -5.90
CA GLN A 41 -10.08 -14.76 -5.73
C GLN A 41 -11.61 -14.56 -5.76
N LEU A 42 -12.10 -13.48 -5.13
CA LEU A 42 -13.52 -13.17 -5.18
C LEU A 42 -13.95 -12.77 -6.59
N LEU A 43 -13.20 -11.91 -7.28
CA LEU A 43 -13.49 -11.50 -8.66
C LEU A 43 -13.48 -12.69 -9.63
N GLU A 44 -12.53 -13.60 -9.49
CA GLU A 44 -12.49 -14.86 -10.26
C GLU A 44 -13.77 -15.67 -10.03
N THR A 45 -14.17 -15.83 -8.76
CA THR A 45 -15.42 -16.53 -8.38
C THR A 45 -16.66 -15.85 -8.98
N LEU A 46 -16.74 -14.52 -8.90
CA LEU A 46 -17.84 -13.73 -9.44
C LEU A 46 -17.89 -13.80 -10.98
N SER A 47 -16.74 -13.90 -11.64
CA SER A 47 -16.65 -13.99 -13.11
C SER A 47 -17.02 -15.38 -13.67
N LEU A 48 -16.85 -16.43 -12.88
CA LEU A 48 -17.13 -17.82 -13.27
C LEU A 48 -18.56 -18.27 -12.89
N GLY A 49 -19.20 -17.59 -11.94
CA GLY A 49 -20.53 -17.96 -11.47
C GLY A 49 -21.65 -17.38 -12.33
N GLU A 50 -22.56 -18.23 -12.81
CA GLU A 50 -23.89 -17.81 -13.31
C GLU A 50 -24.74 -17.11 -12.21
N ALA A 51 -24.27 -17.14 -10.95
CA ALA A 51 -24.99 -16.75 -9.74
C ALA A 51 -25.29 -15.25 -9.63
N ILE A 52 -24.59 -14.37 -10.35
CA ILE A 52 -24.93 -12.94 -10.42
C ILE A 52 -25.76 -12.74 -11.69
N GLY A 53 -26.94 -13.36 -11.73
CA GLY A 53 -27.81 -13.40 -12.91
C GLY A 53 -28.26 -12.00 -13.34
N GLY A 54 -27.43 -11.30 -14.13
CA GLY A 54 -27.73 -10.02 -14.76
C GLY A 54 -27.93 -8.82 -13.81
N ASP A 55 -27.78 -9.00 -12.48
CA ASP A 55 -28.00 -7.92 -11.51
C ASP A 55 -26.81 -6.95 -11.47
N ALA A 56 -26.83 -5.99 -12.39
CA ALA A 56 -25.84 -4.94 -12.49
C ALA A 56 -25.74 -4.07 -11.21
N ALA A 57 -26.83 -3.93 -10.44
CA ALA A 57 -26.80 -3.17 -9.20
C ALA A 57 -26.00 -3.92 -8.12
N LEU A 58 -26.19 -5.23 -8.02
CA LEU A 58 -25.39 -6.07 -7.12
C LEU A 58 -23.90 -6.06 -7.49
N LEU A 59 -23.57 -6.14 -8.78
CA LEU A 59 -22.18 -6.01 -9.26
C LEU A 59 -21.56 -4.65 -8.90
N GLN A 60 -22.35 -3.57 -9.00
CA GLN A 60 -21.89 -2.23 -8.64
C GLN A 60 -21.58 -2.12 -7.14
N GLU A 61 -22.40 -2.70 -6.27
CA GLU A 61 -22.14 -2.73 -4.83
C GLU A 61 -20.90 -3.58 -4.49
N PHE A 62 -20.73 -4.74 -5.14
CA PHE A 62 -19.51 -5.53 -5.00
C PHE A 62 -18.26 -4.75 -5.44
N ALA A 63 -18.32 -4.08 -6.58
CA ALA A 63 -17.20 -3.27 -7.06
C ALA A 63 -16.83 -2.16 -6.05
N ARG A 64 -17.84 -1.53 -5.43
CA ARG A 64 -17.64 -0.50 -4.40
C ARG A 64 -16.95 -1.06 -3.16
N VAL A 65 -17.40 -2.22 -2.68
CA VAL A 65 -16.81 -2.88 -1.51
C VAL A 65 -15.40 -3.39 -1.82
N LEU A 66 -15.18 -3.98 -2.99
CA LEU A 66 -13.89 -4.52 -3.42
C LEU A 66 -12.82 -3.43 -3.65
N ALA A 67 -13.23 -2.23 -4.03
CA ALA A 67 -12.32 -1.10 -4.17
C ALA A 67 -11.60 -0.74 -2.86
N ILE A 68 -12.21 -0.98 -1.70
CA ILE A 68 -11.62 -0.66 -0.38
C ILE A 68 -10.36 -1.50 -0.12
N PRO A 69 -10.42 -2.85 -0.04
CA PRO A 69 -9.22 -3.65 0.20
C PRO A 69 -8.17 -3.56 -0.92
N LEU A 70 -8.57 -3.27 -2.17
CA LEU A 70 -7.62 -2.98 -3.25
C LEU A 70 -6.84 -1.69 -2.99
N ARG A 71 -7.54 -0.59 -2.63
CA ARG A 71 -6.90 0.69 -2.29
C ARG A 71 -6.00 0.55 -1.07
N ASP A 72 -6.48 -0.11 -0.02
CA ASP A 72 -5.68 -0.40 1.18
C ASP A 72 -4.40 -1.18 0.82
N GLY A 73 -4.52 -2.18 -0.06
CA GLY A 73 -3.38 -2.94 -0.57
C GLY A 73 -2.38 -2.06 -1.35
N CYS A 74 -2.87 -1.18 -2.21
CA CYS A 74 -2.03 -0.22 -2.93
C CYS A 74 -1.31 0.76 -2.00
N ASP A 75 -2.01 1.32 -0.99
CA ASP A 75 -1.41 2.23 -0.02
C ASP A 75 -0.27 1.56 0.77
N LEU A 76 -0.43 0.28 1.11
CA LEU A 76 0.63 -0.52 1.75
C LEU A 76 1.82 -0.74 0.81
N LEU A 77 1.57 -1.13 -0.45
CA LEU A 77 2.64 -1.30 -1.45
C LEU A 77 3.37 0.01 -1.75
N ASP A 78 2.68 1.14 -1.68
CA ASP A 78 3.27 2.46 -1.81
C ASP A 78 4.25 2.78 -0.67
N VAL A 79 3.90 2.44 0.57
CA VAL A 79 4.81 2.54 1.72
C VAL A 79 6.03 1.63 1.51
N VAL A 80 5.82 0.36 1.14
CA VAL A 80 6.89 -0.59 0.84
C VAL A 80 7.82 -0.04 -0.25
N GLY A 81 7.26 0.44 -1.36
CA GLY A 81 8.01 1.00 -2.48
C GLY A 81 8.79 2.26 -2.11
N ARG A 82 8.27 3.13 -1.24
CA ARG A 82 9.02 4.29 -0.71
C ARG A 82 10.21 3.84 0.16
N ARG A 83 10.02 2.84 1.02
CA ARG A 83 11.08 2.32 1.89
C ARG A 83 12.20 1.62 1.13
N LEU A 84 11.85 0.79 0.15
CA LEU A 84 12.84 0.14 -0.71
C LEU A 84 13.66 1.18 -1.50
N ARG A 85 13.01 2.21 -2.06
CA ARG A 85 13.72 3.31 -2.73
C ARG A 85 14.68 4.06 -1.80
N ALA A 86 14.26 4.35 -0.56
CA ALA A 86 15.12 4.99 0.43
C ALA A 86 16.35 4.12 0.78
N GLN A 87 16.17 2.81 0.96
CA GLN A 87 17.27 1.87 1.20
C GLN A 87 18.25 1.80 0.01
N LEU A 88 17.73 1.74 -1.21
CA LEU A 88 18.55 1.73 -2.42
C LEU A 88 19.33 3.04 -2.59
N TYR A 89 18.71 4.18 -2.29
CA TYR A 89 19.39 5.48 -2.31
C TYR A 89 20.54 5.52 -1.29
N ILE A 90 20.29 5.14 -0.04
CA ILE A 90 21.31 5.10 1.01
C ILE A 90 22.46 4.17 0.62
N ARG A 91 22.14 2.96 0.15
CA ARG A 91 23.14 1.99 -0.31
C ARG A 91 23.95 2.57 -1.47
N ASN A 92 23.31 3.18 -2.46
CA ASN A 92 24.00 3.80 -3.60
C ASN A 92 24.90 4.99 -3.18
N CYS A 93 24.52 5.77 -2.16
CA CYS A 93 25.38 6.81 -1.57
C CYS A 93 26.58 6.20 -0.83
N GLN A 94 26.36 5.16 -0.02
CA GLN A 94 27.41 4.46 0.72
C GLN A 94 28.47 3.85 -0.20
N PHE A 95 28.07 3.34 -1.37
CA PHE A 95 28.99 2.82 -2.37
C PHE A 95 29.69 3.90 -3.22
N ARG A 96 29.14 5.12 -3.31
CA ARG A 96 29.65 6.15 -4.22
C ARG A 96 30.55 7.19 -3.55
N LEU A 97 30.40 7.46 -2.25
CA LEU A 97 31.18 8.48 -1.52
C LEU A 97 31.39 8.07 -0.05
N PRO A 98 32.47 7.33 0.28
CA PRO A 98 32.79 6.99 1.67
C PRO A 98 33.08 8.22 2.55
N ASP A 99 33.62 9.29 1.96
CA ASP A 99 34.29 10.37 2.74
C ASP A 99 33.48 11.66 2.93
N LEU A 100 32.27 11.77 2.38
CA LEU A 100 31.45 13.01 2.45
C LEU A 100 30.15 12.86 3.26
N CYS A 101 29.84 11.67 3.76
CA CYS A 101 28.56 11.36 4.39
C CYS A 101 28.33 12.08 5.74
N THR A 102 29.40 12.46 6.45
CA THR A 102 29.28 13.09 7.77
C THR A 102 28.86 14.57 7.70
N GLN A 103 29.10 15.27 6.59
CA GLN A 103 28.82 16.71 6.50
C GLN A 103 27.44 17.08 5.94
N TYR A 104 26.80 16.20 5.15
CA TYR A 104 25.52 16.53 4.51
C TYR A 104 24.28 16.04 5.26
N PHE A 105 24.42 15.10 6.21
CA PHE A 105 23.28 14.49 6.91
C PHE A 105 22.59 15.43 7.93
N ALA A 106 23.18 16.58 8.27
CA ALA A 106 22.59 17.54 9.21
C ALA A 106 21.65 18.58 8.55
N ARG A 107 21.49 18.58 7.23
CA ARG A 107 20.70 19.62 6.52
C ARG A 107 19.41 19.14 5.85
N VAL A 108 19.14 17.84 5.84
CA VAL A 108 17.94 17.27 5.18
C VAL A 108 17.18 16.32 6.12
N CYS A 109 17.27 16.53 7.42
CA CYS A 109 16.34 16.00 8.42
C CYS A 109 15.78 17.17 9.22
#